data_AF-D3Z7U2-F1
#
_entry.id   AF-D3Z7U2-F1
#
_cell.length_a   1.000
_cell.length_b   1.000
_cell.length_c   1.000
_cell.angle_alpha   90.00
_cell.angle_beta   90.00
_cell.angle_gamma   90.00
#
_symmetry.space_group_name_H-M   'P 1'
#
loop_
_entity.id
_entity.type
_entity.pdbx_description
1 polymer ?
#
loop_
_entity_poly.entity_id
_entity_poly.type
_entity_poly.pdbx_seq_one_letter_code
_entity_poly.pdbx_strand_id
1 'polypeptide(L)'
;MDYVPGAFQDNSFTIQYILDTSDKLSTELFQDKSEEASLELVFELVNQLQYHTHQENGIEICMDFLQGTCIYGRDCLKHHTVLPYHWQIKRTTTQKWQSVSNDSQEHLERFYCNPENDRMRMKYGGQDFWADLNAMTVFETTEFDQLRRLSTPPCSNSNSIYHTFWKFFCRDHFGWREYPESVVRLIEEANSRGLKEVRFMMWNN
;
A
#
# COMPACT_ATOMS: atom_id res chain seq x y z
N MET A 1 31.62 24.60 5.95
CA MET A 1 32.26 23.52 6.72
C MET A 1 31.14 22.72 7.37
N ASP A 2 30.92 21.44 7.13
CA ASP A 2 31.63 20.47 6.29
C ASP A 2 30.63 19.41 5.81
N TYR A 3 30.82 18.99 4.57
CA TYR A 3 30.24 17.79 3.97
C TYR A 3 31.05 16.58 4.44
N VAL A 4 30.38 15.51 4.89
CA VAL A 4 30.99 14.18 5.01
C VAL A 4 30.01 13.12 4.52
N PRO A 5 30.38 12.28 3.53
CA PRO A 5 29.58 11.18 3.01
C PRO A 5 29.85 9.86 3.77
N GLY A 6 28.84 9.01 3.90
CA GLY A 6 28.98 7.61 4.36
C GLY A 6 28.02 6.74 3.55
N ALA A 7 28.51 6.04 2.52
CA ALA A 7 29.07 4.70 2.58
C ALA A 7 27.96 3.62 2.61
N PHE A 8 27.81 2.96 1.46
CA PHE A 8 27.15 1.67 1.31
C PHE A 8 27.79 0.66 2.28
N GLN A 9 26.97 -0.02 3.06
CA GLN A 9 27.33 -1.29 3.68
C GLN A 9 26.21 -2.30 3.41
N ASP A 10 26.60 -3.33 2.67
CA ASP A 10 25.86 -4.52 2.37
C ASP A 10 25.74 -5.35 3.67
N ASN A 11 24.55 -5.45 4.25
CA ASN A 11 24.32 -6.25 5.45
C ASN A 11 23.31 -7.35 5.15
N SER A 12 23.84 -8.46 4.63
CA SER A 12 23.27 -9.79 4.80
C SER A 12 23.17 -10.12 6.30
N PHE A 13 21.96 -10.25 6.83
CA PHE A 13 21.75 -10.73 8.20
C PHE A 13 21.54 -12.25 8.19
N THR A 14 22.58 -12.98 8.61
CA THR A 14 22.48 -14.38 9.03
C THR A 14 22.05 -14.41 10.49
N ILE A 15 20.87 -14.95 10.80
CA ILE A 15 20.47 -15.23 12.19
C ILE A 15 20.99 -16.62 12.57
N GLN A 16 22.02 -16.66 13.40
CA GLN A 16 22.51 -17.87 14.07
C GLN A 16 21.68 -18.09 15.34
N TYR A 17 20.89 -19.17 15.39
CA TYR A 17 20.20 -19.58 16.63
C TYR A 17 21.17 -20.38 17.52
N ILE A 18 21.32 -19.94 18.77
CA ILE A 18 22.02 -20.65 19.84
C ILE A 18 21.08 -21.72 20.39
N LEU A 19 21.52 -22.99 20.35
CA LEU A 19 20.85 -24.12 21.01
C LEU A 19 21.47 -24.32 22.39
N ASP A 20 20.72 -23.99 23.44
CA ASP A 20 20.99 -24.48 24.80
C ASP A 20 20.24 -25.80 25.02
N THR A 21 21.00 -26.83 25.39
CA THR A 21 20.57 -28.20 25.70
C THR A 21 20.09 -28.36 27.15
N SER A 22 19.18 -29.32 27.35
CA SER A 22 18.63 -29.87 28.63
C SER A 22 17.24 -29.30 28.96
N ASP A 23 16.15 -30.05 29.16
CA ASP A 23 15.98 -31.39 29.72
C ASP A 23 14.69 -32.05 29.19
N LYS A 24 14.63 -33.38 29.31
CA LYS A 24 13.62 -34.32 28.79
C LYS A 24 12.22 -34.12 29.38
N LEU A 25 11.15 -34.38 28.61
CA LEU A 25 10.19 -35.50 28.79
C LEU A 25 8.92 -35.33 27.93
N SER A 26 8.43 -36.46 27.39
CA SER A 26 7.16 -36.70 26.65
C SER A 26 7.16 -36.45 25.14
N THR A 27 8.07 -37.15 24.46
CA THR A 27 7.88 -37.71 23.12
C THR A 27 6.61 -38.55 23.05
N GLU A 28 5.48 -37.98 22.64
CA GLU A 28 4.33 -38.77 22.12
C GLU A 28 3.28 -37.98 21.31
N LEU A 29 3.49 -36.68 21.01
CA LEU A 29 2.47 -35.88 20.31
C LEU A 29 2.81 -35.46 18.87
N PHE A 30 3.99 -35.82 18.36
CA PHE A 30 4.36 -35.56 16.98
C PHE A 30 4.67 -36.89 16.30
N GLN A 31 3.61 -37.62 15.96
CA GLN A 31 3.70 -38.61 14.91
C GLN A 31 4.11 -37.87 13.63
N ASP A 32 5.32 -38.17 13.20
CA ASP A 32 5.91 -37.85 11.92
C ASP A 32 4.91 -38.21 10.80
N LYS A 33 4.16 -37.20 10.34
CA LYS A 33 3.47 -37.24 9.05
C LYS A 33 4.30 -36.42 8.08
N SER A 34 5.20 -37.12 7.41
CA SER A 34 5.61 -36.78 6.06
C SER A 34 4.36 -36.59 5.21
N GLU A 35 4.03 -35.33 4.91
CA GLU A 35 3.18 -34.94 3.78
C GLU A 35 4.01 -34.00 2.91
N GLU A 36 4.90 -34.58 2.11
CA GLU A 36 5.54 -33.91 0.99
C GLU A 36 4.42 -33.49 0.02
N ALA A 37 4.08 -32.20 0.00
CA ALA A 37 3.06 -31.68 -0.90
C ALA A 37 3.40 -32.09 -2.35
N SER A 38 2.43 -32.61 -3.09
CA SER A 38 2.63 -32.98 -4.49
C SER A 38 3.16 -31.76 -5.27
N LEU A 39 4.14 -31.96 -6.15
CA LEU A 39 4.73 -30.87 -6.94
C LEU A 39 3.67 -30.07 -7.73
N GLU A 40 2.56 -30.72 -8.07
CA GLU A 40 1.39 -30.09 -8.70
C GLU A 40 0.68 -29.11 -7.76
N LEU A 41 0.49 -29.48 -6.48
CA LEU A 41 -0.04 -28.58 -5.46
C LEU A 41 0.92 -27.41 -5.19
N VAL A 42 2.23 -27.67 -5.16
CA VAL A 42 3.24 -26.61 -5.02
C VAL A 42 3.19 -25.65 -6.22
N PHE A 43 3.09 -26.17 -7.44
CA PHE A 43 3.01 -25.36 -8.65
C PHE A 43 1.72 -24.54 -8.69
N GLU A 44 0.59 -25.13 -8.29
CA GLU A 44 -0.69 -24.44 -8.18
C GLU A 44 -0.64 -23.30 -7.14
N LEU A 45 -0.09 -23.57 -5.94
CA LEU A 45 0.11 -22.55 -4.90
C LEU A 45 1.03 -21.42 -5.36
N VAL A 46 2.15 -21.74 -6.03
CA VAL A 46 3.06 -20.72 -6.56
C VAL A 46 2.38 -19.89 -7.64
N ASN A 47 1.55 -20.49 -8.50
CA ASN A 47 0.79 -19.77 -9.52
C ASN A 47 -0.30 -18.87 -8.92
N GLN A 48 -0.96 -19.31 -7.84
CA GLN A 48 -1.94 -18.51 -7.09
C GLN A 48 -1.29 -17.33 -6.34
N LEU A 49 -0.03 -17.48 -5.90
CA LEU A 49 0.74 -16.45 -5.19
C LEU A 49 1.53 -15.50 -6.11
N GLN A 50 1.30 -15.52 -7.42
CA GLN A 50 1.98 -14.60 -8.32
C GLN A 50 1.48 -13.18 -8.13
N TYR A 51 2.39 -12.32 -7.70
CA TYR A 51 2.19 -10.87 -7.61
C TYR A 51 2.30 -10.24 -9.00
N HIS A 52 1.34 -9.37 -9.32
CA HIS A 52 1.39 -8.58 -10.55
C HIS A 52 0.58 -7.31 -10.40
N THR A 53 0.99 -6.31 -11.14
CA THR A 53 0.31 -5.02 -11.20
C THR A 53 0.11 -4.59 -12.62
N HIS A 54 -1.04 -3.98 -12.88
CA HIS A 54 -1.42 -3.45 -14.17
C HIS A 54 -1.00 -1.99 -14.34
N GLN A 55 -0.92 -1.54 -15.59
CA GLN A 55 -0.47 -0.20 -15.96
C GLN A 55 -1.64 0.72 -16.31
N GLU A 56 -2.83 0.18 -16.46
CA GLU A 56 -4.05 0.87 -16.86
C GLU A 56 -4.74 1.53 -15.65
N ASN A 57 -5.71 2.40 -15.92
CA ASN A 57 -6.53 3.03 -14.89
C ASN A 57 -7.75 2.17 -14.53
N GLY A 58 -8.29 2.39 -13.34
CA GLY A 58 -9.56 1.78 -12.92
C GLY A 58 -9.48 0.30 -12.55
N ILE A 59 -8.27 -0.27 -12.44
CA ILE A 59 -8.09 -1.65 -12.00
C ILE A 59 -7.96 -1.66 -10.48
N GLU A 60 -8.77 -2.49 -9.83
CA GLU A 60 -8.81 -2.62 -8.38
C GLU A 60 -7.75 -3.60 -7.86
N ILE A 61 -7.46 -3.52 -6.56
CA ILE A 61 -6.72 -4.55 -5.85
C ILE A 61 -7.62 -5.79 -5.66
N CYS A 62 -7.06 -6.97 -5.91
CA CYS A 62 -7.74 -8.25 -5.77
C CYS A 62 -7.90 -8.60 -4.28
N MET A 63 -9.12 -8.46 -3.76
CA MET A 63 -9.44 -8.82 -2.38
C MET A 63 -9.24 -10.32 -2.12
N ASP A 64 -9.59 -11.16 -3.09
CA ASP A 64 -9.44 -12.61 -2.97
C ASP A 64 -7.96 -12.99 -2.88
N PHE A 65 -7.07 -12.27 -3.57
CA PHE A 65 -5.63 -12.51 -3.48
C PHE A 65 -5.09 -12.15 -2.10
N LEU A 66 -5.47 -10.99 -1.56
CA LEU A 66 -5.08 -10.59 -0.20
C LEU A 66 -5.58 -11.57 0.87
N GLN A 67 -6.68 -12.27 0.61
CA GLN A 67 -7.24 -13.32 1.47
C GLN A 67 -6.68 -14.71 1.18
N GLY A 68 -5.83 -14.87 0.16
CA GLY A 68 -5.30 -16.17 -0.26
C GLY A 68 -6.32 -17.10 -0.94
N THR A 69 -7.39 -16.55 -1.51
CA THR A 69 -8.50 -17.30 -2.13
C THR A 69 -8.67 -17.04 -3.63
N CYS A 70 -7.82 -16.20 -4.24
CA CYS A 70 -7.88 -15.94 -5.69
C CYS A 70 -7.50 -17.17 -6.51
N ILE A 71 -8.44 -17.66 -7.31
CA ILE A 71 -8.23 -18.83 -8.19
C ILE A 71 -7.69 -18.47 -9.58
N TYR A 72 -7.71 -17.18 -9.95
CA TYR A 72 -7.29 -16.73 -11.27
C TYR A 72 -5.76 -16.63 -11.42
N GLY A 73 -5.02 -16.61 -10.30
CA GLY A 73 -3.56 -16.49 -10.31
C GLY A 73 -3.06 -15.37 -11.22
N ARG A 74 -2.08 -15.67 -12.07
CA ARG A 74 -1.49 -14.73 -13.04
C ARG A 74 -2.47 -14.10 -14.04
N ASP A 75 -3.59 -14.80 -14.32
CA ASP A 75 -4.58 -14.36 -15.30
C ASP A 75 -5.64 -13.44 -14.65
N CYS A 76 -5.49 -13.12 -13.37
CA CYS A 76 -6.38 -12.20 -12.67
C CYS A 76 -6.28 -10.79 -13.27
N LEU A 77 -7.44 -10.24 -13.66
CA LEU A 77 -7.55 -8.89 -14.20
C LEU A 77 -7.37 -7.79 -13.14
N LYS A 78 -7.35 -8.15 -11.86
CA LYS A 78 -7.11 -7.23 -10.73
C LYS A 78 -5.63 -7.22 -10.34
N HIS A 79 -5.22 -6.24 -9.54
CA HIS A 79 -3.86 -6.19 -9.00
C HIS A 79 -3.68 -7.25 -7.90
N HIS A 80 -2.59 -8.00 -7.98
CA HIS A 80 -2.11 -8.88 -6.90
C HIS A 80 -0.95 -8.18 -6.19
N THR A 81 -1.25 -7.56 -5.04
CA THR A 81 -0.31 -6.77 -4.24
C THR A 81 -0.16 -7.38 -2.86
N VAL A 82 0.99 -7.13 -2.21
CA VAL A 82 1.29 -7.61 -0.85
C VAL A 82 0.45 -6.89 0.21
N LEU A 83 0.10 -5.62 -0.05
CA LEU A 83 -0.56 -4.72 0.89
C LEU A 83 -1.95 -4.34 0.36
N PRO A 84 -2.89 -3.91 1.24
CA PRO A 84 -4.21 -3.42 0.86
C PRO A 84 -4.18 -2.02 0.20
N TYR A 85 -2.98 -1.51 -0.07
CA TYR A 85 -2.71 -0.32 -0.84
C TYR A 85 -1.50 -0.57 -1.74
N HIS A 86 -1.38 0.21 -2.81
CA HIS A 86 -0.23 0.13 -3.69
C HIS A 86 0.01 1.44 -4.43
N TRP A 87 1.24 1.93 -4.39
CA TRP A 87 1.68 3.17 -5.00
C TRP A 87 2.28 2.93 -6.37
N GLN A 88 1.90 3.78 -7.31
CA GLN A 88 2.45 3.81 -8.65
C GLN A 88 2.79 5.24 -9.07
N ILE A 89 3.78 5.36 -9.94
CA ILE A 89 4.21 6.59 -10.57
C ILE A 89 4.05 6.46 -12.07
N LYS A 90 3.65 7.53 -12.74
CA LYS A 90 3.39 7.53 -14.18
C LYS A 90 4.56 8.11 -14.94
N ARG A 91 5.02 7.39 -15.96
CA ARG A 91 6.06 7.89 -16.86
C ARG A 91 5.50 8.91 -17.82
N THR A 92 6.16 10.06 -17.94
CA THR A 92 5.73 11.15 -18.84
C THR A 92 5.72 10.70 -20.29
N THR A 93 6.75 9.97 -20.73
CA THR A 93 6.92 9.59 -22.14
C THR A 93 5.95 8.52 -22.63
N THR A 94 5.69 7.51 -21.79
CA THR A 94 4.85 6.36 -22.16
C THR A 94 3.42 6.46 -21.64
N GLN A 95 3.17 7.40 -20.72
CA GLN A 95 1.90 7.56 -20.01
C GLN A 95 1.42 6.30 -19.29
N LYS A 96 2.35 5.38 -18.98
CA LYS A 96 2.08 4.12 -18.28
C LYS A 96 2.41 4.24 -16.80
N TRP A 97 1.55 3.63 -15.99
CA TRP A 97 1.79 3.49 -14.55
C TRP A 97 2.82 2.38 -14.29
N GLN A 98 3.73 2.64 -13.35
CA GLN A 98 4.69 1.66 -12.86
C GLN A 98 4.72 1.67 -11.34
N SER A 99 4.89 0.51 -10.73
CA SER A 99 5.05 0.38 -9.29
C SER A 99 6.30 1.12 -8.81
N VAL A 100 6.17 1.84 -7.69
CA VAL A 100 7.34 2.26 -6.92
C VAL A 100 7.98 1.02 -6.27
N SER A 101 9.23 1.12 -5.85
CA SER A 101 9.93 -0.01 -5.21
C SER A 101 9.22 -0.45 -3.92
N ASN A 102 9.36 -1.72 -3.54
CA ASN A 102 8.72 -2.29 -2.35
C ASN A 102 9.04 -1.47 -1.08
N ASP A 103 10.31 -1.13 -0.85
CA ASP A 103 10.71 -0.30 0.30
C ASP A 103 10.05 1.09 0.29
N SER A 104 9.80 1.63 -0.92
CA SER A 104 9.13 2.92 -1.07
C SER A 104 7.62 2.84 -0.84
N GLN A 105 6.99 1.67 -1.01
CA GLN A 105 5.54 1.49 -0.81
C GLN A 105 5.13 1.91 0.60
N GLU A 106 5.77 1.34 1.62
CA GLU A 106 5.47 1.64 3.02
C GLU A 106 5.92 3.04 3.42
N HIS A 107 7.05 3.51 2.88
CA HIS A 107 7.57 4.84 3.19
C HIS A 107 6.61 5.93 2.68
N LEU A 108 6.16 5.82 1.43
CA LEU A 108 5.15 6.70 0.85
C LEU A 108 3.85 6.64 1.64
N GLU A 109 3.35 5.44 1.97
CA GLU A 109 2.12 5.31 2.72
C GLU A 109 2.21 5.98 4.10
N ARG A 110 3.28 5.70 4.86
CA ARG A 110 3.48 6.29 6.19
C ARG A 110 3.58 7.80 6.12
N PHE A 111 4.27 8.33 5.12
CA PHE A 111 4.44 9.76 4.94
C PHE A 111 3.13 10.43 4.51
N TYR A 112 2.38 9.80 3.59
CA TYR A 112 1.07 10.24 3.11
C TYR A 112 -0.01 10.27 4.21
N CYS A 113 0.02 9.28 5.11
CA CYS A 113 -0.95 9.19 6.21
C CYS A 113 -0.76 10.26 7.30
N ASN A 114 0.33 11.05 7.26
CA ASN A 114 0.50 12.20 8.13
C ASN A 114 0.03 13.47 7.40
N PRO A 115 -1.05 14.12 7.83
CA PRO A 115 -1.62 15.25 7.11
C PRO A 115 -0.79 16.55 7.21
N GLU A 116 0.26 16.60 8.05
CA GLU A 116 1.24 17.69 8.01
C GLU A 116 2.23 17.57 6.84
N ASN A 117 2.22 16.44 6.13
CA ASN A 117 3.09 16.18 5.00
C ASN A 117 2.34 16.41 3.68
N ASP A 118 2.66 17.49 2.98
CA ASP A 118 2.08 17.80 1.67
C ASP A 118 2.99 17.37 0.50
N ARG A 119 4.30 17.34 0.73
CA ARG A 119 5.32 17.10 -0.29
C ARG A 119 6.41 16.17 0.18
N MET A 120 6.86 15.29 -0.71
CA MET A 120 7.92 14.33 -0.45
C MET A 120 9.02 14.43 -1.50
N ARG A 121 10.28 14.39 -1.07
CA ARG A 121 11.41 14.28 -1.97
C ARG A 121 11.57 12.82 -2.42
N MET A 122 11.68 12.61 -3.71
CA MET A 122 11.86 11.31 -4.35
C MET A 122 13.16 11.28 -5.12
N LYS A 123 13.69 10.08 -5.38
CA LYS A 123 14.94 9.88 -6.11
C LYS A 123 14.81 8.78 -7.14
N TYR A 124 15.27 9.05 -8.36
CA TYR A 124 15.31 8.09 -9.45
C TYR A 124 16.54 8.34 -10.33
N GLY A 125 17.30 7.29 -10.65
CA GLY A 125 18.49 7.42 -11.52
C GLY A 125 19.55 8.39 -10.99
N GLY A 126 19.62 8.63 -9.68
CA GLY A 126 20.54 9.59 -9.06
C GLY A 126 20.03 11.04 -9.02
N GLN A 127 18.89 11.34 -9.67
CA GLN A 127 18.26 12.65 -9.63
C GLN A 127 17.18 12.70 -8.55
N ASP A 128 17.21 13.77 -7.76
CA ASP A 128 16.16 14.11 -6.81
C ASP A 128 15.08 14.95 -7.49
N PHE A 129 13.84 14.74 -7.08
CA PHE A 129 12.67 15.48 -7.55
C PHE A 129 11.59 15.48 -6.46
N TRP A 130 10.48 16.19 -6.69
CA TRP A 130 9.43 16.33 -5.69
C TRP A 130 8.10 15.75 -6.15
N ALA A 131 7.38 15.20 -5.17
CA ALA A 131 6.00 14.76 -5.28
C ALA A 131 5.10 15.61 -4.40
N ASP A 132 4.02 16.13 -4.97
CA ASP A 132 2.90 16.72 -4.22
C ASP A 132 1.86 15.63 -3.97
N LEU A 133 1.63 15.31 -2.70
CA LEU A 133 0.81 14.19 -2.28
C LEU A 133 -0.68 14.53 -2.25
N ASN A 134 -1.03 15.82 -2.21
CA ASN A 134 -2.41 16.26 -2.28
C ASN A 134 -2.89 16.32 -3.73
N ALA A 135 -2.08 16.92 -4.60
CA ALA A 135 -2.37 17.02 -6.03
C ALA A 135 -2.09 15.70 -6.78
N MET A 136 -1.35 14.77 -6.17
CA MET A 136 -0.90 13.52 -6.79
C MET A 136 -0.07 13.76 -8.07
N THR A 137 0.81 14.78 -8.01
CA THR A 137 1.64 15.23 -9.14
C THR A 137 3.12 15.20 -8.81
N VAL A 138 3.97 15.11 -9.84
CA VAL A 138 5.42 15.10 -9.72
C VAL A 138 6.02 16.29 -10.48
N PHE A 139 7.04 16.94 -9.93
CA PHE A 139 7.69 18.10 -10.53
C PHE A 139 9.22 18.07 -10.34
N GLU A 140 9.95 18.93 -11.07
CA GLU A 140 11.43 18.96 -11.14
C GLU A 140 12.08 17.71 -11.79
N THR A 141 11.28 16.96 -12.56
CA THR A 141 11.75 15.87 -13.43
C THR A 141 10.94 15.84 -14.72
N THR A 142 11.54 15.34 -15.80
CA THR A 142 10.85 15.06 -17.07
C THR A 142 10.44 13.60 -17.20
N GLU A 143 10.92 12.73 -16.30
CA GLU A 143 10.68 11.28 -16.35
C GLU A 143 9.26 10.90 -15.91
N PHE A 144 8.71 11.66 -14.96
CA PHE A 144 7.43 11.38 -14.31
C PHE A 144 6.58 12.64 -14.17
N ASP A 145 5.26 12.46 -14.20
CA ASP A 145 4.30 13.56 -14.12
C ASP A 145 3.25 13.36 -13.00
N GLN A 146 2.90 12.11 -12.66
CA GLN A 146 1.84 11.80 -11.70
C GLN A 146 2.18 10.67 -10.73
N LEU A 147 1.56 10.72 -9.56
CA LEU A 147 1.48 9.61 -8.61
C LEU A 147 0.04 9.11 -8.51
N ARG A 148 -0.12 7.85 -8.10
CA ARG A 148 -1.41 7.36 -7.63
C ARG A 148 -1.23 6.38 -6.49
N ARG A 149 -2.19 6.41 -5.58
CA ARG A 149 -2.40 5.40 -4.54
C ARG A 149 -3.61 4.55 -4.93
N LEU A 150 -3.38 3.25 -5.09
CA LEU A 150 -4.44 2.26 -5.18
C LEU A 150 -4.82 1.83 -3.77
N SER A 151 -6.10 1.56 -3.55
CA SER A 151 -6.59 0.99 -2.30
C SER A 151 -7.58 -0.13 -2.57
N THR A 152 -7.76 -1.01 -1.60
CA THR A 152 -8.88 -1.95 -1.60
C THR A 152 -10.22 -1.20 -1.61
N PRO A 153 -11.28 -1.79 -2.19
CA PRO A 153 -12.60 -1.18 -2.18
C PRO A 153 -13.10 -0.94 -0.74
N PRO A 154 -13.78 0.19 -0.48
CA PRO A 154 -14.42 0.44 0.80
C PRO A 154 -15.49 -0.62 1.07
N CYS A 155 -15.58 -1.08 2.32
CA CYS A 155 -16.52 -2.13 2.72
C CYS A 155 -17.97 -1.61 2.72
N SER A 156 -18.91 -2.43 2.23
CA SER A 156 -20.34 -2.22 2.46
C SER A 156 -20.94 -3.15 3.52
N ASN A 157 -20.25 -4.23 3.92
CA ASN A 157 -20.59 -5.09 5.06
C ASN A 157 -19.48 -6.09 5.43
N SER A 158 -19.23 -6.22 6.74
CA SER A 158 -18.38 -7.20 7.47
C SER A 158 -16.89 -6.88 7.69
N ASN A 159 -16.42 -7.32 8.87
CA ASN A 159 -15.11 -7.10 9.53
C ASN A 159 -13.91 -7.75 8.81
N SER A 160 -13.74 -7.54 7.50
CA SER A 160 -12.49 -7.96 6.85
C SER A 160 -11.39 -6.93 7.09
N ILE A 161 -10.27 -7.40 7.62
CA ILE A 161 -9.07 -6.61 7.98
C ILE A 161 -8.39 -5.94 6.77
N TYR A 162 -8.81 -6.29 5.55
CA TYR A 162 -8.23 -5.79 4.30
C TYR A 162 -9.02 -4.63 3.69
N HIS A 163 -10.14 -4.20 4.29
CA HIS A 163 -10.88 -3.06 3.78
C HIS A 163 -10.26 -1.73 4.16
N THR A 164 -10.25 -0.81 3.20
CA THR A 164 -9.87 0.58 3.44
C THR A 164 -11.06 1.33 4.05
N PHE A 165 -10.85 1.95 5.21
CA PHE A 165 -11.79 2.86 5.84
C PHE A 165 -11.23 4.28 5.77
N TRP A 166 -12.01 5.19 5.18
CA TRP A 166 -11.64 6.59 5.08
C TRP A 166 -12.17 7.37 6.27
N LYS A 167 -11.29 8.14 6.91
CA LYS A 167 -11.66 9.15 7.90
C LYS A 167 -11.34 10.52 7.33
N PHE A 168 -12.29 11.43 7.44
CA PHE A 168 -12.14 12.79 6.91
C PHE A 168 -11.87 13.74 8.07
N PHE A 169 -10.87 14.59 7.93
CA PHE A 169 -10.50 15.57 8.94
C PHE A 169 -10.47 16.97 8.34
N CYS A 170 -10.72 17.98 9.18
CA CYS A 170 -10.41 19.37 8.87
C CYS A 170 -9.45 19.95 9.89
N ARG A 171 -8.63 20.89 9.45
CA ARG A 171 -7.74 21.65 10.32
C ARG A 171 -8.46 22.90 10.82
N ASP A 172 -8.53 23.06 12.14
CA ASP A 172 -8.93 24.29 12.81
C ASP A 172 -7.73 24.91 13.56
N HIS A 173 -7.96 25.97 14.36
CA HIS A 173 -6.90 26.61 15.14
C HIS A 173 -6.29 25.71 16.24
N PHE A 174 -6.99 24.66 16.65
CA PHE A 174 -6.58 23.73 17.71
C PHE A 174 -5.99 22.42 17.16
N GLY A 175 -6.04 22.21 15.85
CA GLY A 175 -5.42 21.06 15.18
C GLY A 175 -6.38 20.35 14.22
N TRP A 176 -6.15 19.05 14.02
CA TRP A 176 -7.01 18.22 13.18
C TRP A 176 -8.23 17.72 13.95
N ARG A 177 -9.41 17.92 13.38
CA ARG A 177 -10.70 17.45 13.91
C ARG A 177 -11.36 16.53 12.89
N GLU A 178 -11.80 15.36 13.34
CA GLU A 178 -12.55 14.40 12.51
C GLU A 178 -13.94 14.98 12.18
N TYR A 179 -14.35 14.85 10.92
CA TYR A 179 -15.70 15.22 10.50
C TYR A 179 -16.73 14.20 11.03
N PRO A 180 -17.90 14.67 11.49
CA PRO A 180 -19.00 13.77 11.82
C PRO A 180 -19.44 12.96 10.60
N GLU A 181 -19.92 11.73 10.82
CA GLU A 181 -20.38 10.82 9.75
C GLU A 181 -21.45 11.47 8.85
N SER A 182 -22.33 12.29 9.42
CA SER A 182 -23.33 13.05 8.66
C SER A 182 -22.71 14.00 7.63
N VAL A 183 -21.58 14.63 7.96
CA VAL A 183 -20.84 15.51 7.04
C VAL A 183 -20.07 14.69 6.02
N VAL A 184 -19.43 13.59 6.45
CA VAL A 184 -18.72 12.66 5.56
C VAL A 184 -19.64 12.17 4.44
N ARG A 185 -20.86 11.72 4.79
CA ARG A 185 -21.84 11.28 3.79
C ARG A 185 -22.22 12.37 2.78
N LEU A 186 -22.26 13.63 3.19
CA LEU A 186 -22.50 14.75 2.27
C LEU A 186 -21.33 14.96 1.32
N ILE A 187 -20.10 14.82 1.81
CA ILE A 187 -18.87 14.91 0.99
C ILE A 187 -18.82 13.77 -0.03
N GLU A 188 -19.05 12.53 0.41
CA GLU A 188 -19.03 11.35 -0.47
C GLU A 188 -20.12 11.43 -1.54
N GLU A 189 -21.34 11.86 -1.19
CA GLU A 189 -22.43 12.04 -2.15
C GLU A 189 -22.14 13.19 -3.14
N ALA A 190 -21.48 14.26 -2.69
CA ALA A 190 -21.07 15.33 -3.58
C ALA A 190 -19.99 14.84 -4.56
N ASN A 191 -19.01 14.08 -4.08
CA ASN A 191 -17.96 13.48 -4.90
C ASN A 191 -18.52 12.48 -5.92
N SER A 192 -19.47 11.62 -5.52
CA SER A 192 -20.10 10.65 -6.43
C SER A 192 -20.86 11.33 -7.58
N ARG A 193 -21.37 12.54 -7.35
CA ARG A 193 -22.03 13.40 -8.35
C ARG A 193 -21.07 14.31 -9.12
N GLY A 194 -19.77 14.29 -8.82
CA GLY A 194 -18.76 15.15 -9.45
C GLY A 194 -18.90 16.63 -9.09
N LEU A 195 -19.49 16.96 -7.94
CA LEU A 195 -19.61 18.34 -7.47
C LEU A 195 -18.27 18.85 -6.95
N LYS A 196 -17.95 20.12 -7.24
CA LYS A 196 -16.70 20.76 -6.78
C LYS A 196 -16.78 21.36 -5.39
N GLU A 197 -17.99 21.59 -4.88
CA GLU A 197 -18.22 22.25 -3.60
C GLU A 197 -19.45 21.62 -2.93
N VAL A 198 -19.36 21.42 -1.61
CA VAL A 198 -20.47 21.04 -0.74
C VAL A 198 -20.51 21.99 0.45
N ARG A 199 -21.71 22.45 0.83
CA ARG A 199 -21.90 23.33 1.98
C ARG A 199 -22.67 22.59 3.06
N PHE A 200 -22.15 22.63 4.28
CA PHE A 200 -22.76 22.08 5.47
C PHE A 200 -22.50 23.03 6.63
N MET A 201 -23.37 23.03 7.64
CA MET A 201 -23.15 23.77 8.87
C MET A 201 -22.71 22.81 9.96
N MET A 202 -21.58 23.10 10.60
CA MET A 202 -21.17 22.43 11.83
C MET A 202 -21.55 23.34 13.01
N TRP A 203 -22.46 22.91 13.86
CA TRP A 203 -22.68 23.58 15.14
C TRP A 203 -21.56 23.18 16.09
N ASN A 204 -20.70 24.14 16.43
CA ASN A 204 -19.75 23.98 17.53
C ASN A 204 -20.54 24.24 18.82
N ASN A 205 -20.76 23.19 19.61
CA ASN A 205 -21.16 23.35 21.02
C ASN A 205 -19.97 23.82 21.85
#